data_AF-A0AAV2QZW3-F1
#
_entry.id   AF-A0AAV2QZW3-F1
#
_cell.length_a   1.000
_cell.length_b   1.000
_cell.length_c   1.000
_cell.angle_alpha   90.00
_cell.angle_beta   90.00
_cell.angle_gamma   90.00
#
_symmetry.space_group_name_H-M   'P 1'
#
loop_
_entity.id
_entity.type
_entity.pdbx_description
1 polymer ?
#
loop_
_entity_poly.entity_id
_entity_poly.type
_entity_poly.pdbx_seq_one_letter_code
_entity_poly.pdbx_strand_id
1 'polypeptide(L)'
;MDSPGPSSTHRLSYSPCTDKQAKRFMQNKNHCESTVNIGKTIFWLLLEISNPNNITFLEKLDMSRTELKKKFNVDEIMQLDKGIKLDDLTKLDVSMLHKLVRYICKLEENDIAFHDDIKSLKDSRNFIAHSADNTEFTDLFIWQNIEKLRNLFIRILIRINNSYCTDVSDNKRKVNKHVDKVLKDVEVDLKESQLEEFKNLLNSGIQCPVNVKIEIKGDPRPCSELDELVIRLGRESTRVKLLINKVYFDVSELESYDSREHILPLLDSNTCKLVWYRGNLSNEMICMLPPSLEQLYIRVRPNQIESLNNQFPKLTKLWSLALYMDFIEDIDLYHMNTVDPSTLPVLQFKRKQFGIRICACISTDNIAWIVAVIKRLTQEHQCDTLEFYKTHLNT
;
A
#
# COMPACT_ATOMS: atom_id res chain seq x y z
N MET A 1 59.08 24.94 -16.83
CA MET A 1 59.13 24.74 -15.36
C MET A 1 57.71 24.95 -14.88
N ASP A 2 56.94 23.86 -14.91
CA ASP A 2 55.55 23.82 -14.50
C ASP A 2 55.48 23.60 -12.99
N SER A 3 54.67 24.41 -12.30
CA SER A 3 54.24 24.13 -10.93
C SER A 3 52.74 23.83 -10.96
N PRO A 4 52.30 22.61 -10.61
CA PRO A 4 50.88 22.29 -10.52
C PRO A 4 50.32 22.77 -9.18
N GLY A 5 49.30 23.62 -9.24
CA GLY A 5 48.45 23.97 -8.09
C GLY A 5 47.55 22.80 -7.68
N PRO A 6 47.08 22.78 -6.42
CA PRO A 6 46.50 21.59 -5.79
C PRO A 6 45.13 21.21 -6.37
N SER A 7 44.93 19.90 -6.46
CA SER A 7 43.70 19.25 -6.92
C SER A 7 42.51 19.62 -6.05
N SER A 8 41.43 20.06 -6.70
CA SER A 8 40.11 20.16 -6.09
C SER A 8 39.58 18.75 -5.82
N THR A 9 39.75 18.26 -4.61
CA THR A 9 38.99 17.11 -4.11
C THR A 9 37.51 17.46 -4.12
N HIS A 10 36.77 16.96 -5.10
CA HIS A 10 35.32 16.92 -5.07
C HIS A 10 34.89 16.14 -3.81
N ARG A 11 34.54 16.85 -2.74
CA ARG A 11 33.77 16.25 -1.64
C ARG A 11 32.38 15.94 -2.20
N LEU A 12 32.15 14.67 -2.50
CA LEU A 12 30.81 14.11 -2.63
C LEU A 12 30.07 14.42 -1.32
N SER A 13 29.17 15.40 -1.37
CA SER A 13 28.25 15.68 -0.27
C SER A 13 27.31 14.50 -0.15
N TYR A 14 27.56 13.63 0.83
CA TYR A 14 26.57 12.63 1.25
C TYR A 14 25.37 13.39 1.80
N SER A 15 24.30 13.46 1.01
CA SER A 15 23.00 13.88 1.50
C SER A 15 22.56 12.86 2.55
N PRO A 16 22.32 13.26 3.81
CA PRO A 16 21.91 12.31 4.83
C PRO A 16 20.60 11.66 4.40
N CYS A 17 20.60 10.31 4.39
CA CYS A 17 19.42 9.50 4.15
C CYS A 17 18.33 9.97 5.12
N THR A 18 17.28 10.58 4.59
CA THR A 18 16.19 11.12 5.41
C THR A 18 15.51 9.97 6.16
N ASP A 19 14.98 10.21 7.36
CA ASP A 19 14.24 9.18 8.13
C ASP A 19 13.13 8.49 7.30
N LYS A 20 12.60 9.17 6.30
CA LYS A 20 11.62 8.64 5.34
C LYS A 20 12.22 7.62 4.37
N GLN A 21 13.45 7.85 3.88
CA GLN A 21 14.19 6.91 3.03
C GLN A 21 14.64 5.69 3.85
N ALA A 22 15.12 5.89 5.08
CA ALA A 22 15.48 4.79 5.97
C ALA A 22 14.26 3.90 6.33
N LYS A 23 13.10 4.51 6.61
CA LYS A 23 11.84 3.77 6.83
C LYS A 23 11.40 2.98 5.61
N ARG A 24 11.45 3.58 4.41
CA ARG A 24 11.13 2.88 3.16
C ARG A 24 12.08 1.75 2.84
N PHE A 25 13.38 1.96 3.06
CA PHE A 25 14.38 0.90 2.89
C PHE A 25 14.12 -0.29 3.83
N MET A 26 13.82 -0.02 5.10
CA MET A 26 13.46 -1.07 6.07
C MET A 26 12.14 -1.77 5.71
N GLN A 27 11.14 -1.04 5.21
CA GLN A 27 9.90 -1.63 4.67
C GLN A 27 10.19 -2.53 3.47
N ASN A 28 10.94 -2.04 2.48
CA ASN A 28 11.34 -2.82 1.31
C ASN A 28 12.11 -4.08 1.68
N LYS A 29 13.02 -3.99 2.65
CA LYS A 29 13.75 -5.15 3.18
C LYS A 29 12.80 -6.16 3.84
N ASN A 30 11.88 -5.70 4.69
CA ASN A 30 10.87 -6.55 5.32
C ASN A 30 9.94 -7.20 4.29
N HIS A 31 9.58 -6.48 3.21
CA HIS A 31 8.76 -7.00 2.12
C HIS A 31 9.50 -8.02 1.25
N CYS A 32 10.79 -7.78 0.96
CA CYS A 32 11.65 -8.75 0.27
C CYS A 32 11.82 -10.02 1.11
N GLU A 33 12.08 -9.88 2.40
CA GLU A 33 12.16 -10.99 3.35
C GLU A 33 10.83 -11.75 3.43
N SER A 34 9.70 -11.03 3.47
CA SER A 34 8.36 -11.64 3.46
C SER A 34 8.09 -12.39 2.16
N THR A 35 8.50 -11.86 1.01
CA THR A 35 8.36 -12.53 -0.30
C THR A 35 9.22 -13.80 -0.36
N VAL A 36 10.45 -13.73 0.16
CA VAL A 36 11.34 -14.88 0.28
C VAL A 36 10.74 -15.93 1.24
N ASN A 37 10.14 -15.51 2.35
CA ASN A 37 9.48 -16.38 3.32
C ASN A 37 8.20 -17.01 2.77
N ILE A 38 7.43 -16.30 1.94
CA ILE A 38 6.32 -16.87 1.17
C ILE A 38 6.85 -17.98 0.27
N GLY A 39 7.91 -17.70 -0.51
CA GLY A 39 8.51 -18.69 -1.39
C GLY A 39 8.92 -19.96 -0.63
N LYS A 40 9.61 -19.79 0.50
CA LYS A 40 10.07 -20.89 1.36
C LYS A 40 8.94 -21.67 2.04
N THR A 41 7.94 -20.97 2.59
CA THR A 41 6.74 -21.58 3.17
C THR A 41 6.03 -22.45 2.15
N ILE A 42 6.00 -22.01 0.89
CA ILE A 42 5.28 -22.72 -0.13
C ILE A 42 6.05 -23.93 -0.64
N PHE A 43 7.37 -23.83 -0.78
CA PHE A 43 8.20 -25.01 -1.00
C PHE A 43 8.02 -26.05 0.10
N TRP A 44 7.96 -25.63 1.37
CA TRP A 44 7.68 -26.54 2.48
C TRP A 44 6.28 -27.19 2.38
N LEU A 45 5.25 -26.42 2.04
CA LEU A 45 3.89 -26.95 1.85
C LEU A 45 3.82 -27.96 0.69
N LEU A 46 4.59 -27.77 -0.39
CA LEU A 46 4.70 -28.76 -1.46
C LEU A 46 5.29 -30.08 -0.94
N LEU A 47 6.23 -30.03 0.01
CA LEU A 47 6.80 -31.23 0.66
C LEU A 47 5.80 -31.92 1.58
N GLU A 48 4.94 -31.18 2.29
CA GLU A 48 3.86 -31.78 3.10
C GLU A 48 2.82 -32.51 2.23
N ILE A 49 2.33 -31.88 1.15
CA ILE A 49 1.24 -32.43 0.31
C ILE A 49 1.66 -33.71 -0.36
N SER A 50 2.89 -33.73 -0.82
CA SER A 50 3.44 -34.91 -1.47
C SER A 50 3.76 -36.04 -0.48
N ASN A 51 3.49 -35.85 0.82
CA ASN A 51 3.75 -36.86 1.84
C ASN A 51 2.78 -36.81 3.05
N PRO A 52 1.56 -37.36 2.94
CA PRO A 52 0.54 -37.30 4.00
C PRO A 52 0.85 -38.11 5.28
N ASN A 53 1.97 -38.85 5.32
CA ASN A 53 2.30 -39.77 6.42
C ASN A 53 3.64 -39.38 7.06
N ASN A 54 3.65 -39.14 8.36
CA ASN A 54 4.74 -38.57 9.16
C ASN A 54 5.96 -39.53 9.35
N ILE A 55 6.65 -39.90 8.26
CA ILE A 55 7.83 -40.79 8.22
C ILE A 55 9.03 -39.99 7.71
N THR A 56 10.23 -40.30 8.20
CA THR A 56 11.50 -39.66 7.88
C THR A 56 11.73 -39.51 6.36
N PHE A 57 12.08 -38.30 5.94
CA PHE A 57 12.16 -37.86 4.54
C PHE A 57 12.98 -38.78 3.61
N LEU A 58 14.10 -39.33 4.11
CA LEU A 58 14.95 -40.27 3.37
C LEU A 58 14.33 -41.65 3.12
N GLU A 59 13.52 -42.16 4.05
CA GLU A 59 12.97 -43.51 3.97
C GLU A 59 11.87 -43.64 2.90
N LYS A 60 11.44 -42.50 2.34
CA LYS A 60 10.29 -42.40 1.44
C LYS A 60 10.57 -41.96 0.02
N LEU A 61 11.74 -41.38 -0.24
CA LEU A 61 12.13 -41.04 -1.61
C LEU A 61 12.29 -42.28 -2.50
N ASP A 62 12.28 -43.50 -1.93
CA ASP A 62 12.65 -44.77 -2.57
C ASP A 62 13.94 -44.65 -3.41
N MET A 63 14.76 -43.66 -3.04
CA MET A 63 16.03 -43.36 -3.65
C MET A 63 17.08 -44.07 -2.84
N SER A 64 17.93 -44.80 -3.54
CA SER A 64 19.17 -45.24 -2.94
C SER A 64 19.95 -44.01 -2.44
N ARG A 65 20.63 -44.15 -1.28
CA ARG A 65 21.59 -43.13 -0.80
C ARG A 65 22.59 -42.73 -1.89
N THR A 66 22.87 -43.64 -2.82
CA THR A 66 23.73 -43.44 -3.99
C THR A 66 23.12 -42.47 -5.01
N GLU A 67 21.82 -42.56 -5.31
CA GLU A 67 21.12 -41.58 -6.17
C GLU A 67 20.96 -40.22 -5.50
N LEU A 68 20.74 -40.21 -4.19
CA LEU A 68 20.66 -38.99 -3.40
C LEU A 68 21.97 -38.20 -3.46
N LYS A 69 23.11 -38.88 -3.26
CA LYS A 69 24.45 -38.31 -3.42
C LYS A 69 24.80 -37.88 -4.84
N LYS A 70 24.13 -38.42 -5.87
CA LYS A 70 24.30 -37.99 -7.26
C LYS A 70 23.53 -36.71 -7.59
N LYS A 71 22.39 -36.46 -6.92
CA LYS A 71 21.50 -35.33 -7.21
C LYS A 71 21.66 -34.16 -6.23
N PHE A 72 22.12 -34.42 -5.01
CA PHE A 72 22.23 -33.45 -3.93
C PHE A 72 23.65 -33.44 -3.34
N ASN A 73 24.14 -32.26 -2.98
CA ASN A 73 25.42 -32.11 -2.29
C ASN A 73 25.29 -32.50 -0.80
N VAL A 74 26.43 -32.62 -0.11
CA VAL A 74 26.46 -33.09 1.28
C VAL A 74 25.66 -32.19 2.23
N ASP A 75 25.72 -30.87 2.04
CA ASP A 75 25.01 -29.91 2.88
C ASP A 75 23.50 -29.96 2.65
N GLU A 76 23.07 -30.10 1.40
CA GLU A 76 21.67 -30.31 1.01
C GLU A 76 21.13 -31.59 1.65
N ILE A 77 21.87 -32.70 1.58
CA ILE A 77 21.48 -33.98 2.19
C ILE A 77 21.37 -33.85 3.71
N MET A 78 22.33 -33.19 4.36
CA MET A 78 22.29 -32.97 5.81
C MET A 78 21.11 -32.09 6.25
N GLN A 79 20.69 -31.13 5.43
CA GLN A 79 19.48 -30.33 5.68
C GLN A 79 18.20 -31.17 5.56
N LEU A 80 18.15 -32.07 4.58
CA LEU A 80 17.02 -32.99 4.39
C LEU A 80 16.91 -34.01 5.55
N ASP A 81 18.04 -34.54 6.03
CA ASP A 81 18.11 -35.52 7.11
C ASP A 81 17.69 -34.94 8.47
N LYS A 82 18.00 -33.67 8.72
CA LYS A 82 17.66 -33.01 10.00
C LYS A 82 16.18 -32.65 10.14
N GLY A 83 15.42 -32.72 9.05
CA GLY A 83 14.05 -32.24 8.99
C GLY A 83 14.01 -30.70 8.99
N ILE A 84 13.22 -30.15 8.08
CA ILE A 84 13.08 -28.70 7.93
C ILE A 84 11.89 -28.23 8.78
N LYS A 85 12.17 -27.49 9.85
CA LYS A 85 11.15 -26.82 10.65
C LYS A 85 10.75 -25.48 10.01
N LEU A 86 9.47 -25.12 10.12
CA LEU A 86 8.88 -23.91 9.53
C LEU A 86 9.51 -22.60 10.06
N ASP A 87 10.13 -22.70 11.24
CA ASP A 87 10.75 -21.62 11.99
C ASP A 87 12.23 -21.37 11.59
N ASP A 88 12.85 -22.24 10.78
CA ASP A 88 14.24 -22.09 10.31
C ASP A 88 14.34 -21.94 8.77
N LEU A 89 13.26 -21.45 8.14
CA LEU A 89 13.16 -21.28 6.68
C LEU A 89 14.25 -20.34 6.12
N THR A 90 14.84 -19.45 6.92
CA THR A 90 15.91 -18.53 6.49
C THR A 90 17.13 -19.25 5.90
N LYS A 91 17.41 -20.50 6.33
CA LYS A 91 18.56 -21.31 5.90
C LYS A 91 18.30 -22.25 4.72
N LEU A 92 17.07 -22.30 4.21
CA LEU A 92 16.72 -23.23 3.13
C LEU A 92 17.31 -22.86 1.78
N ASP A 93 18.01 -23.82 1.16
CA ASP A 93 18.47 -23.72 -0.23
C ASP A 93 17.29 -23.93 -1.21
N VAL A 94 16.98 -22.89 -1.98
CA VAL A 94 15.90 -22.89 -2.99
C VAL A 94 16.24 -23.79 -4.17
N SER A 95 17.53 -23.93 -4.52
CA SER A 95 17.99 -24.86 -5.56
C SER A 95 17.75 -26.30 -5.15
N MET A 96 17.97 -26.62 -3.87
CA MET A 96 17.66 -27.92 -3.28
C MET A 96 16.16 -28.21 -3.32
N LEU A 97 15.33 -27.27 -2.89
CA LEU A 97 13.87 -27.38 -2.93
C LEU A 97 13.35 -27.61 -4.34
N HIS A 98 13.89 -26.89 -5.32
CA HIS A 98 13.58 -27.06 -6.73
C HIS A 98 13.87 -28.47 -7.23
N LYS A 99 15.05 -29.03 -6.89
CA LYS A 99 15.41 -30.42 -7.21
C LYS A 99 14.45 -31.42 -6.53
N LEU A 100 14.08 -31.15 -5.29
CA LEU A 100 13.15 -31.97 -4.50
C LEU A 100 11.77 -32.03 -5.14
N VAL A 101 11.18 -30.87 -5.46
CA VAL A 101 9.84 -30.79 -6.06
C VAL A 101 9.83 -31.49 -7.43
N ARG A 102 10.88 -31.31 -8.25
CA ARG A 102 10.97 -32.03 -9.54
C ARG A 102 10.95 -33.54 -9.36
N TYR A 103 11.69 -34.03 -8.37
CA TYR A 103 11.79 -35.45 -8.09
C TYR A 103 10.47 -36.01 -7.54
N ILE A 104 9.90 -35.37 -6.53
CA ILE A 104 8.70 -35.83 -5.84
C ILE A 104 7.48 -35.81 -6.77
N CYS A 105 7.35 -34.79 -7.60
CA CYS A 105 6.27 -34.72 -8.58
C CYS A 105 6.50 -35.64 -9.79
N LYS A 106 7.53 -36.51 -9.78
CA LYS A 106 7.91 -37.42 -10.88
C LYS A 106 7.89 -36.73 -12.24
N LEU A 107 8.34 -35.49 -12.27
CA LEU A 107 8.36 -34.73 -13.50
C LEU A 107 9.44 -35.33 -14.39
N GLU A 108 9.01 -36.02 -15.44
CA GLU A 108 9.90 -36.29 -16.55
C GLU A 108 10.45 -34.96 -17.09
N GLU A 109 11.65 -34.97 -17.67
CA GLU A 109 12.27 -33.77 -18.24
C GLU A 109 11.41 -33.09 -19.33
N ASN A 110 10.34 -33.76 -19.78
CA ASN A 110 9.44 -33.35 -20.85
C ASN A 110 8.21 -32.55 -20.40
N ASP A 111 7.93 -32.38 -19.09
CA ASP A 111 6.83 -31.51 -18.63
C ASP A 111 7.26 -30.03 -18.59
N ILE A 112 7.44 -29.48 -19.79
CA ILE A 112 7.97 -28.13 -20.04
C ILE A 112 7.15 -27.07 -19.29
N ALA A 113 5.82 -27.18 -19.28
CA ALA A 113 4.95 -26.18 -18.67
C ALA A 113 5.13 -26.09 -17.15
N PHE A 114 5.25 -27.23 -16.45
CA PHE A 114 5.48 -27.21 -15.00
C PHE A 114 6.93 -26.86 -14.65
N HIS A 115 7.87 -27.22 -15.53
CA HIS A 115 9.26 -26.79 -15.40
C HIS A 115 9.39 -25.26 -15.52
N ASP A 116 8.69 -24.66 -16.48
CA ASP A 116 8.65 -23.21 -16.68
C ASP A 116 7.99 -22.49 -15.51
N ASP A 117 6.89 -23.03 -14.97
CA ASP A 117 6.24 -22.53 -13.77
C ASP A 117 7.22 -22.52 -12.57
N ILE A 118 7.89 -23.63 -12.29
CA ILE A 118 8.86 -23.72 -11.19
C ILE A 118 10.09 -22.82 -11.43
N LYS A 119 10.57 -22.73 -12.68
CA LYS A 119 11.70 -21.87 -13.06
C LYS A 119 11.34 -20.40 -12.90
N SER A 120 10.16 -19.99 -13.35
CA SER A 120 9.62 -18.64 -13.18
C SER A 120 9.55 -18.23 -11.70
N LEU A 121 9.23 -19.19 -10.81
CA LEU A 121 9.27 -18.97 -9.37
C LEU A 121 10.67 -18.65 -8.85
N LYS A 122 11.65 -19.46 -9.25
CA LYS A 122 13.05 -19.31 -8.87
C LYS A 122 13.61 -17.98 -9.38
N ASP A 123 13.32 -17.65 -10.63
CA ASP A 123 13.81 -16.44 -11.29
C ASP A 123 13.20 -15.19 -10.64
N SER A 124 11.89 -15.16 -10.39
CA SER A 124 11.21 -14.05 -9.71
C SER A 124 11.76 -13.81 -8.31
N ARG A 125 11.97 -14.87 -7.52
CA ARG A 125 12.56 -14.74 -6.18
C ARG A 125 14.01 -14.29 -6.25
N ASN A 126 14.83 -14.85 -7.15
CA ASN A 126 16.23 -14.50 -7.27
C ASN A 126 16.40 -13.05 -7.72
N PHE A 127 15.57 -12.59 -8.64
CA PHE A 127 15.53 -11.19 -9.03
C PHE A 127 15.27 -10.29 -7.81
N ILE A 128 14.25 -10.60 -7.01
CA ILE A 128 13.93 -9.84 -5.79
C ILE A 128 15.08 -9.91 -4.77
N ALA A 129 15.60 -11.10 -4.49
CA ALA A 129 16.63 -11.31 -3.47
C ALA A 129 17.99 -10.68 -3.82
N HIS A 130 18.37 -10.67 -5.09
CA HIS A 130 19.67 -10.15 -5.53
C HIS A 130 19.63 -8.70 -5.99
N SER A 131 18.44 -8.19 -6.35
CA SER A 131 18.28 -6.78 -6.74
C SER A 131 17.85 -5.89 -5.56
N ALA A 132 17.43 -6.48 -4.43
CA ALA A 132 17.00 -5.74 -3.23
C ALA A 132 18.07 -4.81 -2.65
N ASP A 133 19.36 -5.11 -2.83
CA ASP A 133 20.45 -4.30 -2.29
C ASP A 133 20.76 -3.06 -3.16
N ASN A 134 20.33 -3.05 -4.44
CA ASN A 134 20.71 -2.02 -5.42
C ASN A 134 19.53 -1.34 -6.13
N THR A 135 18.29 -1.81 -5.95
CA THR A 135 17.12 -1.32 -6.68
C THR A 135 15.99 -0.97 -5.71
N GLU A 136 15.52 0.28 -5.74
CA GLU A 136 14.28 0.65 -5.06
C GLU A 136 13.08 0.05 -5.81
N PHE A 137 12.41 -0.92 -5.18
CA PHE A 137 11.17 -1.47 -5.69
C PHE A 137 9.97 -0.61 -5.29
N THR A 138 8.99 -0.49 -6.18
CA THR A 138 7.70 0.13 -5.88
C THR A 138 6.79 -0.85 -5.15
N ASP A 139 5.87 -0.36 -4.34
CA ASP A 139 4.89 -1.20 -3.63
C ASP A 139 4.02 -2.01 -4.61
N LEU A 140 3.67 -1.39 -5.74
CA LEU A 140 2.97 -2.05 -6.85
C LEU A 140 3.75 -3.24 -7.39
N PHE A 141 5.06 -3.09 -7.62
CA PHE A 141 5.92 -4.17 -8.09
C PHE A 141 5.99 -5.32 -7.07
N ILE A 142 6.16 -4.99 -5.79
CA ILE A 142 6.24 -5.98 -4.71
C ILE A 142 4.93 -6.80 -4.64
N TRP A 143 3.79 -6.13 -4.55
CA TRP A 143 2.48 -6.78 -4.49
C TRP A 143 2.24 -7.66 -5.73
N GLN A 144 2.53 -7.14 -6.93
CA GLN A 144 2.34 -7.88 -8.19
C GLN A 144 3.15 -9.18 -8.19
N ASN A 145 4.41 -9.14 -7.71
CA ASN A 145 5.23 -10.33 -7.65
C ASN A 145 4.74 -11.33 -6.60
N ILE A 146 4.28 -10.86 -5.43
CA ILE A 146 3.70 -11.75 -4.42
C ILE A 146 2.44 -12.46 -4.94
N GLU A 147 1.55 -11.74 -5.63
CA GLU A 147 0.34 -12.32 -6.22
C GLU A 147 0.65 -13.25 -7.41
N LYS A 148 1.61 -12.89 -8.27
CA LYS A 148 2.09 -13.79 -9.35
C LYS A 148 2.62 -15.09 -8.76
N LEU A 149 3.44 -15.00 -7.71
CA LEU A 149 3.93 -16.15 -6.98
C LEU A 149 2.76 -16.98 -6.44
N ARG A 150 1.83 -16.36 -5.69
CA ARG A 150 0.63 -17.04 -5.17
C ARG A 150 -0.15 -17.80 -6.26
N ASN A 151 -0.43 -17.17 -7.39
CA ASN A 151 -1.17 -17.77 -8.49
C ASN A 151 -0.43 -18.95 -9.10
N LEU A 152 0.87 -18.76 -9.36
CA LEU A 152 1.77 -19.82 -9.80
C LEU A 152 1.76 -21.01 -8.84
N PHE A 153 1.76 -20.75 -7.54
CA PHE A 153 1.66 -21.81 -6.52
C PHE A 153 0.31 -22.52 -6.51
N ILE A 154 -0.80 -21.80 -6.60
CA ILE A 154 -2.13 -22.41 -6.68
C ILE A 154 -2.23 -23.31 -7.92
N ARG A 155 -1.65 -22.91 -9.06
CA ARG A 155 -1.58 -23.76 -10.26
C ARG A 155 -0.81 -25.04 -10.00
N ILE A 156 0.37 -24.94 -9.36
CA ILE A 156 1.18 -26.10 -8.98
C ILE A 156 0.38 -27.07 -8.11
N LEU A 157 -0.33 -26.56 -7.09
CA LEU A 157 -1.15 -27.37 -6.19
C LEU A 157 -2.30 -28.09 -6.90
N ILE A 158 -3.02 -27.39 -7.77
CA ILE A 158 -4.11 -27.97 -8.56
C ILE A 158 -3.57 -29.10 -9.44
N ARG A 159 -2.39 -28.90 -10.04
CA ARG A 159 -1.78 -29.93 -10.88
C ARG A 159 -1.38 -31.16 -10.08
N ILE A 160 -0.80 -30.98 -8.89
CA ILE A 160 -0.50 -32.10 -7.98
C ILE A 160 -1.77 -32.86 -7.59
N ASN A 161 -2.84 -32.15 -7.22
CA ASN A 161 -4.14 -32.77 -6.93
C ASN A 161 -4.64 -33.62 -8.11
N ASN A 162 -4.55 -33.09 -9.33
CA ASN A 162 -5.01 -33.78 -10.53
C ASN A 162 -4.14 -35.00 -10.88
N SER A 163 -2.82 -34.94 -10.61
CA SER A 163 -1.89 -36.03 -10.93
C SER A 163 -1.85 -37.13 -9.86
N TYR A 164 -2.10 -36.80 -8.59
CA TYR A 164 -1.91 -37.71 -7.46
C TYR A 164 -3.20 -38.02 -6.68
N CYS A 165 -4.34 -37.45 -7.07
CA CYS A 165 -5.64 -37.59 -6.37
C CYS A 165 -5.54 -37.33 -4.86
N THR A 166 -4.67 -36.40 -4.45
CA THR A 166 -4.49 -36.00 -3.04
C THR A 166 -5.32 -34.76 -2.76
N ASP A 167 -6.17 -34.77 -1.73
CA ASP A 167 -6.91 -33.57 -1.32
C ASP A 167 -5.94 -32.46 -0.87
N VAL A 168 -5.76 -31.46 -1.74
CA VAL A 168 -4.91 -30.29 -1.46
C VAL A 168 -5.68 -29.11 -0.85
N SER A 169 -6.97 -29.28 -0.54
CA SER A 169 -7.83 -28.18 -0.07
C SER A 169 -7.28 -27.51 1.20
N ASP A 170 -6.81 -28.31 2.16
CA ASP A 170 -6.19 -27.82 3.38
C ASP A 170 -4.89 -27.05 3.13
N ASN A 171 -4.07 -27.50 2.17
CA ASN A 171 -2.82 -26.84 1.85
C ASN A 171 -3.05 -25.57 1.02
N LYS A 172 -4.02 -25.56 0.10
CA LYS A 172 -4.49 -24.34 -0.56
C LYS A 172 -4.96 -23.32 0.47
N ARG A 173 -5.69 -23.76 1.51
CA ARG A 173 -6.10 -22.91 2.64
C ARG A 173 -4.90 -22.39 3.44
N LYS A 174 -3.89 -23.22 3.73
CA LYS A 174 -2.65 -22.81 4.42
C LYS A 174 -1.86 -21.77 3.61
N VAL A 175 -1.69 -21.96 2.29
CA VAL A 175 -1.02 -21.00 1.39
C VAL A 175 -1.76 -19.68 1.38
N ASN A 176 -3.07 -19.70 1.11
CA ASN A 176 -3.89 -18.48 1.10
C ASN A 176 -3.79 -17.75 2.44
N LYS A 177 -3.96 -18.45 3.57
CA LYS A 177 -3.83 -17.84 4.90
C LYS A 177 -2.47 -17.19 5.14
N HIS A 178 -1.38 -17.80 4.67
CA HIS A 178 -0.04 -17.25 4.83
C HIS A 178 0.20 -16.03 3.93
N VAL A 179 -0.18 -16.13 2.66
CA VAL A 179 -0.07 -15.02 1.70
C VAL A 179 -0.96 -13.86 2.12
N ASP A 180 -2.21 -14.12 2.48
CA ASP A 180 -3.14 -13.11 3.01
C ASP A 180 -2.57 -12.44 4.25
N LYS A 181 -1.91 -13.19 5.15
CA LYS A 181 -1.26 -12.60 6.33
C LYS A 181 -0.13 -11.64 5.93
N VAL A 182 0.68 -11.99 4.94
CA VAL A 182 1.77 -11.13 4.45
C VAL A 182 1.20 -9.91 3.73
N LEU A 183 0.23 -10.10 2.85
CA LEU A 183 -0.37 -9.04 2.04
C LEU A 183 -1.29 -8.11 2.82
N LYS A 184 -1.83 -8.55 3.97
CA LYS A 184 -2.70 -7.73 4.81
C LYS A 184 -2.01 -6.44 5.29
N ASP A 185 -0.69 -6.50 5.48
CA ASP A 185 0.11 -5.38 5.95
C ASP A 185 0.79 -4.61 4.80
N VAL A 186 0.65 -5.09 3.54
CA VAL A 186 1.15 -4.39 2.35
C VAL A 186 0.14 -3.30 1.99
N GLU A 187 0.62 -2.06 1.91
CA GLU A 187 -0.11 -0.93 1.34
C GLU A 187 0.44 -0.65 -0.04
N VAL A 188 -0.42 -0.72 -1.07
CA VAL A 188 -0.02 -0.41 -2.44
C VAL A 188 -0.21 1.08 -2.68
N ASP A 189 0.90 1.82 -2.63
CA ASP A 189 0.97 3.25 -2.96
C ASP A 189 1.01 3.44 -4.49
N LEU A 190 -0.09 3.91 -5.06
CA LEU A 190 -0.26 4.21 -6.48
C LEU A 190 -0.08 5.71 -6.72
N LYS A 191 0.84 6.04 -7.62
CA LYS A 191 0.91 7.36 -8.25
C LYS A 191 0.04 7.40 -9.49
N GLU A 192 -0.33 8.61 -9.89
CA GLU A 192 -1.07 8.92 -11.12
C GLU A 192 -0.54 8.17 -12.37
N SER A 193 0.78 8.13 -12.57
CA SER A 193 1.40 7.42 -13.70
C SER A 193 1.29 5.88 -13.67
N GLN A 194 0.77 5.30 -12.58
CA GLN A 194 0.68 3.85 -12.36
C GLN A 194 -0.77 3.34 -12.40
N LEU A 195 -1.76 4.23 -12.55
CA LEU A 195 -3.18 3.87 -12.52
C LEU A 195 -3.53 2.91 -13.66
N GLU A 196 -3.06 3.19 -14.87
CA GLU A 196 -3.30 2.34 -16.04
C GLU A 196 -2.66 0.95 -15.88
N GLU A 197 -1.42 0.88 -15.41
CA GLU A 197 -0.76 -0.41 -15.14
C GLU A 197 -1.56 -1.21 -14.11
N PHE A 198 -1.93 -0.59 -12.98
CA PHE A 198 -2.68 -1.26 -11.93
C PHE A 198 -4.05 -1.74 -12.40
N LYS A 199 -4.77 -0.92 -13.19
CA LYS A 199 -6.03 -1.30 -13.82
C LYS A 199 -5.87 -2.55 -14.69
N ASN A 200 -4.84 -2.57 -15.53
CA ASN A 200 -4.54 -3.72 -16.39
C ASN A 200 -4.20 -4.98 -15.58
N LEU A 201 -3.54 -4.84 -14.44
CA LEU A 201 -3.29 -5.96 -13.52
C LEU A 201 -4.59 -6.53 -12.95
N LEU A 202 -5.50 -5.68 -12.47
CA LEU A 202 -6.82 -6.14 -11.99
C LEU A 202 -7.62 -6.84 -13.11
N ASN A 203 -7.58 -6.29 -14.34
CA ASN A 203 -8.25 -6.88 -15.49
C ASN A 203 -7.64 -8.23 -15.91
N SER A 204 -6.35 -8.45 -15.65
CA SER A 204 -5.67 -9.74 -15.89
C SER A 204 -6.02 -10.84 -14.87
N GLY A 205 -6.89 -10.55 -13.90
CA GLY A 205 -7.34 -11.51 -12.89
C GLY A 205 -6.47 -11.56 -11.63
N ILE A 206 -5.57 -10.60 -11.43
CA ILE A 206 -4.82 -10.47 -10.17
C ILE A 206 -5.75 -9.97 -9.07
N GLN A 207 -5.69 -10.60 -7.90
CA GLN A 207 -6.56 -10.24 -6.77
C GLN A 207 -6.19 -8.87 -6.20
N CYS A 208 -7.18 -7.98 -6.09
CA CYS A 208 -7.02 -6.62 -5.55
C CYS A 208 -6.35 -6.61 -4.15
N PRO A 209 -5.43 -5.67 -3.87
CA PRO A 209 -4.80 -5.55 -2.55
C PRO A 209 -5.81 -5.20 -1.45
N VAL A 210 -5.51 -5.59 -0.21
CA VAL A 210 -6.33 -5.25 0.95
C VAL A 210 -6.26 -3.76 1.28
N ASN A 211 -5.10 -3.11 1.10
CA ASN A 211 -4.92 -1.68 1.31
C ASN A 211 -4.35 -1.03 0.05
N VAL A 212 -5.06 -0.04 -0.48
CA VAL A 212 -4.67 0.72 -1.67
C VAL A 212 -4.65 2.20 -1.31
N LYS A 213 -3.59 2.89 -1.70
CA LYS A 213 -3.50 4.35 -1.58
C LYS A 213 -3.28 4.94 -2.96
N ILE A 214 -4.18 5.82 -3.36
CA ILE A 214 -4.12 6.52 -4.64
C ILE A 214 -3.76 7.99 -4.36
N GLU A 215 -2.67 8.45 -4.96
CA GLU A 215 -2.23 9.84 -4.88
C GLU A 215 -2.22 10.50 -6.26
N ILE A 216 -3.12 11.48 -6.43
CA ILE A 216 -3.24 12.33 -7.62
C ILE A 216 -2.61 13.68 -7.30
N LYS A 217 -1.59 14.04 -8.07
CA LYS A 217 -0.89 15.32 -7.90
C LYS A 217 -1.34 16.35 -8.91
N GLY A 218 -1.73 15.91 -10.10
CA GLY A 218 -2.26 16.75 -11.16
C GLY A 218 -3.73 17.12 -10.97
N ASP A 219 -4.29 17.71 -12.02
CA ASP A 219 -5.72 17.92 -12.17
C ASP A 219 -6.42 16.56 -12.33
N PRO A 220 -7.41 16.21 -11.50
CA PRO A 220 -8.10 14.92 -11.61
C PRO A 220 -9.06 14.83 -12.81
N ARG A 221 -9.51 15.95 -13.38
CA ARG A 221 -10.49 15.99 -14.49
C ARG A 221 -10.11 15.16 -15.72
N PRO A 222 -8.85 15.21 -16.22
CA PRO A 222 -8.44 14.37 -17.35
C PRO A 222 -8.15 12.91 -16.98
N CYS A 223 -8.21 12.51 -15.71
CA CYS A 223 -7.75 11.21 -15.25
C CYS A 223 -8.85 10.14 -15.32
N SER A 224 -9.23 9.74 -16.54
CA SER A 224 -10.27 8.72 -16.76
C SER A 224 -9.95 7.36 -16.11
N GLU A 225 -8.66 7.04 -15.96
CA GLU A 225 -8.18 5.82 -15.32
C GLU A 225 -8.51 5.79 -13.83
N LEU A 226 -8.59 6.97 -13.18
CA LEU A 226 -8.98 7.08 -11.79
C LEU A 226 -10.45 6.68 -11.60
N ASP A 227 -11.34 7.19 -12.44
CA ASP A 227 -12.78 6.89 -12.36
C ASP A 227 -13.03 5.39 -12.53
N GLU A 228 -12.46 4.79 -13.57
CA GLU A 228 -12.58 3.35 -13.83
C GLU A 228 -12.03 2.52 -12.67
N LEU A 229 -10.88 2.93 -12.13
CA LEU A 229 -10.23 2.23 -11.04
C LEU A 229 -11.06 2.32 -9.75
N VAL A 230 -11.57 3.50 -9.40
CA VAL A 230 -12.40 3.72 -8.20
C VAL A 230 -13.69 2.91 -8.31
N ILE A 231 -14.35 2.90 -9.48
CA ILE A 231 -15.52 2.06 -9.72
C ILE A 231 -15.19 0.58 -9.51
N ARG A 232 -14.05 0.11 -10.00
CA ARG A 232 -13.61 -1.28 -9.80
C ARG A 232 -13.35 -1.56 -8.33
N LEU A 233 -12.58 -0.72 -7.65
CA LEU A 233 -12.25 -0.86 -6.23
C LEU A 233 -13.49 -0.84 -5.34
N GLY A 234 -14.52 -0.08 -5.72
CA GLY A 234 -15.83 -0.07 -5.05
C GLY A 234 -16.52 -1.44 -5.02
N ARG A 235 -16.09 -2.43 -5.83
CA ARG A 235 -16.62 -3.79 -5.84
C ARG A 235 -15.73 -4.78 -5.07
N GLU A 236 -14.54 -4.37 -4.66
CA GLU A 236 -13.55 -5.23 -4.02
C GLU A 236 -13.58 -5.09 -2.50
N SER A 237 -13.20 -6.15 -1.77
CA SER A 237 -13.04 -6.09 -0.32
C SER A 237 -11.70 -5.43 0.05
N THR A 238 -11.60 -4.12 -0.15
CA THR A 238 -10.36 -3.35 0.00
C THR A 238 -10.55 -2.10 0.89
N ARG A 239 -9.45 -1.56 1.40
CA ARG A 239 -9.37 -0.29 2.14
C ARG A 239 -8.66 0.72 1.25
N VAL A 240 -9.34 1.82 0.94
CA VAL A 240 -8.85 2.86 0.02
C VAL A 240 -8.48 4.12 0.78
N LYS A 241 -7.29 4.63 0.50
CA LYS A 241 -6.86 6.00 0.80
C LYS A 241 -6.84 6.77 -0.51
N LEU A 242 -7.66 7.81 -0.65
CA LEU A 242 -7.72 8.63 -1.86
C LEU A 242 -7.24 10.04 -1.56
N LEU A 243 -6.16 10.45 -2.22
CA LEU A 243 -5.50 11.74 -2.01
C LEU A 243 -5.46 12.54 -3.32
N ILE A 244 -6.33 13.52 -3.46
CA ILE A 244 -6.37 14.43 -4.62
C ILE A 244 -5.75 15.77 -4.19
N ASN A 245 -4.42 15.85 -4.33
CA ASN A 245 -3.64 16.93 -3.72
C ASN A 245 -3.85 18.29 -4.40
N LYS A 246 -3.97 18.34 -5.74
CA LYS A 246 -4.14 19.63 -6.46
C LYS A 246 -5.40 20.34 -5.97
N VAL A 247 -6.52 19.62 -5.91
CA VAL A 247 -7.80 20.15 -5.42
C VAL A 247 -7.74 20.62 -3.95
N TYR A 248 -6.92 19.96 -3.12
CA TYR A 248 -6.74 20.33 -1.72
C TYR A 248 -5.87 21.58 -1.52
N PHE A 249 -4.81 21.78 -2.32
CA PHE A 249 -3.84 22.87 -2.10
C PHE A 249 -3.93 24.04 -3.11
N ASP A 250 -4.38 23.79 -4.34
CA ASP A 250 -4.38 24.78 -5.42
C ASP A 250 -5.70 25.55 -5.43
N VAL A 251 -5.63 26.80 -4.98
CA VAL A 251 -6.82 27.63 -4.80
C VAL A 251 -7.33 28.20 -6.12
N SER A 252 -6.46 28.46 -7.09
CA SER A 252 -6.78 29.31 -8.24
C SER A 252 -7.50 28.62 -9.40
N GLU A 253 -7.24 27.34 -9.66
CA GLU A 253 -7.74 26.69 -10.89
C GLU A 253 -8.93 25.74 -10.68
N LEU A 254 -9.17 25.32 -9.43
CA LEU A 254 -10.09 24.21 -9.09
C LEU A 254 -10.98 24.53 -7.88
N GLU A 255 -11.20 25.81 -7.58
CA GLU A 255 -11.92 26.26 -6.38
C GLU A 255 -13.36 25.73 -6.26
N SER A 256 -14.04 25.54 -7.40
CA SER A 256 -15.39 24.99 -7.48
C SER A 256 -15.42 23.49 -7.75
N TYR A 257 -14.26 22.86 -7.91
CA TYR A 257 -14.20 21.46 -8.29
C TYR A 257 -14.58 20.56 -7.10
N ASP A 258 -15.72 19.90 -7.24
CA ASP A 258 -16.21 18.88 -6.32
C ASP A 258 -15.68 17.52 -6.77
N SER A 259 -14.90 16.84 -5.92
CA SER A 259 -14.34 15.52 -6.25
C SER A 259 -15.37 14.39 -6.21
N ARG A 260 -16.66 14.72 -6.23
CA ARG A 260 -17.80 13.81 -6.13
C ARG A 260 -17.67 12.58 -7.00
N GLU A 261 -17.39 12.77 -8.28
CA GLU A 261 -17.30 11.68 -9.27
C GLU A 261 -16.26 10.61 -8.87
N HIS A 262 -15.14 11.06 -8.29
CA HIS A 262 -14.04 10.19 -7.86
C HIS A 262 -14.29 9.46 -6.53
N ILE A 263 -15.27 9.89 -5.73
CA ILE A 263 -15.52 9.28 -4.41
C ILE A 263 -16.81 8.48 -4.36
N LEU A 264 -17.82 8.85 -5.15
CA LEU A 264 -19.16 8.28 -5.08
C LEU A 264 -19.16 6.74 -5.16
N PRO A 265 -18.39 6.09 -6.06
CA PRO A 265 -18.34 4.63 -6.11
C PRO A 265 -17.78 3.95 -4.85
N LEU A 266 -17.01 4.67 -4.03
CA LEU A 266 -16.47 4.17 -2.77
C LEU A 266 -17.43 4.40 -1.59
N LEU A 267 -18.30 5.41 -1.68
CA LEU A 267 -19.28 5.74 -0.64
C LEU A 267 -20.43 4.73 -0.61
N ASP A 268 -20.87 4.29 -1.78
CA ASP A 268 -21.99 3.35 -1.93
C ASP A 268 -21.57 1.87 -1.75
N SER A 269 -20.28 1.63 -1.50
CA SER A 269 -19.75 0.27 -1.41
C SER A 269 -19.99 -0.36 -0.04
N ASN A 270 -20.49 -1.59 -0.05
CA ASN A 270 -20.62 -2.43 1.15
C ASN A 270 -19.35 -3.26 1.44
N THR A 271 -18.43 -3.36 0.47
CA THR A 271 -17.23 -4.20 0.56
C THR A 271 -15.96 -3.37 0.69
N CYS A 272 -15.89 -2.27 -0.04
CA CYS A 272 -14.78 -1.33 -0.03
C CYS A 272 -14.94 -0.32 1.13
N LYS A 273 -13.83 0.07 1.74
CA LYS A 273 -13.80 1.03 2.84
C LYS A 273 -12.92 2.21 2.48
N LEU A 274 -13.51 3.37 2.26
CA LEU A 274 -12.77 4.64 2.24
C LEU A 274 -12.28 4.97 3.66
N VAL A 275 -10.98 4.89 3.89
CA VAL A 275 -10.38 5.08 5.23
C VAL A 275 -9.63 6.41 5.35
N TRP A 276 -9.16 6.96 4.24
CA TRP A 276 -8.56 8.29 4.21
C TRP A 276 -9.00 9.01 2.95
N TYR A 277 -9.49 10.23 3.11
CA TYR A 277 -9.76 11.14 2.01
C TYR A 277 -8.97 12.44 2.15
N ARG A 278 -8.38 12.92 1.05
CA ARG A 278 -7.88 14.28 0.89
C ARG A 278 -8.40 14.92 -0.40
N GLY A 279 -9.01 16.09 -0.31
CA GLY A 279 -9.52 16.83 -1.47
C GLY A 279 -10.54 17.91 -1.09
N ASN A 280 -11.46 18.22 -2.01
CA ASN A 280 -12.56 19.16 -1.83
C ASN A 280 -13.90 18.46 -2.10
N LEU A 281 -14.90 18.73 -1.27
CA LEU A 281 -16.24 18.15 -1.40
C LEU A 281 -17.31 19.20 -1.17
N SER A 282 -18.41 19.09 -1.92
CA SER A 282 -19.63 19.87 -1.66
C SER A 282 -20.34 19.45 -0.36
N ASN A 283 -21.25 20.27 0.14
CA ASN A 283 -22.05 19.96 1.34
C ASN A 283 -22.85 18.66 1.21
N GLU A 284 -23.37 18.38 0.02
CA GLU A 284 -24.07 17.12 -0.28
C GLU A 284 -23.14 15.91 -0.08
N MET A 285 -21.91 15.99 -0.59
CA MET A 285 -20.93 14.91 -0.48
C MET A 285 -20.35 14.76 0.92
N ILE A 286 -20.14 15.86 1.64
CA ILE A 286 -19.81 15.83 3.06
C ILE A 286 -20.87 15.03 3.81
N CYS A 287 -22.15 15.19 3.45
CA CYS A 287 -23.25 14.49 4.09
C CYS A 287 -23.28 12.98 3.84
N MET A 288 -22.52 12.49 2.87
CA MET A 288 -22.43 11.08 2.47
C MET A 288 -21.13 10.41 2.94
N LEU A 289 -20.26 11.11 3.69
CA LEU A 289 -19.00 10.53 4.17
C LEU A 289 -19.23 9.26 4.99
N PRO A 290 -18.45 8.18 4.76
CA PRO A 290 -18.79 6.87 5.30
C PRO A 290 -18.25 6.71 6.73
N PRO A 291 -18.91 5.92 7.60
CA PRO A 291 -18.44 5.65 8.96
C PRO A 291 -17.08 4.94 9.04
N SER A 292 -16.62 4.36 7.94
CA SER A 292 -15.31 3.73 7.79
C SER A 292 -14.15 4.72 7.76
N LEU A 293 -14.42 6.02 7.55
CA LEU A 293 -13.41 7.06 7.41
C LEU A 293 -12.63 7.26 8.71
N GLU A 294 -11.32 7.12 8.62
CA GLU A 294 -10.35 7.22 9.73
C GLU A 294 -9.63 8.58 9.71
N GLN A 295 -9.38 9.12 8.52
CA GLN A 295 -8.72 10.41 8.32
C GLN A 295 -9.44 11.25 7.25
N LEU A 296 -9.68 12.53 7.56
CA LEU A 296 -10.33 13.48 6.65
C LEU A 296 -9.48 14.74 6.49
N TYR A 297 -9.02 15.01 5.28
CA TYR A 297 -8.18 16.17 4.95
C TYR A 297 -8.90 16.97 3.87
N ILE A 298 -9.75 17.90 4.29
CA ILE A 298 -10.72 18.51 3.40
C ILE A 298 -10.49 20.01 3.30
N ARG A 299 -10.60 20.53 2.07
CA ARG A 299 -10.73 21.96 1.84
C ARG A 299 -12.17 22.38 2.11
N VAL A 300 -12.36 23.39 2.94
CA VAL A 300 -13.68 23.78 3.45
C VAL A 300 -13.88 25.28 3.41
N ARG A 301 -15.09 25.68 3.03
CA ARG A 301 -15.59 27.05 3.17
C ARG A 301 -16.35 27.22 4.49
N PRO A 302 -16.49 28.45 5.00
CA PRO A 302 -17.28 28.77 6.20
C PRO A 302 -18.66 28.10 6.28
N ASN A 303 -19.41 28.11 5.17
CA ASN A 303 -20.76 27.54 5.09
C ASN A 303 -20.82 26.00 5.12
N GLN A 304 -19.68 25.31 5.10
CA GLN A 304 -19.60 23.85 5.11
C GLN A 304 -19.35 23.27 6.52
N ILE A 305 -18.99 24.12 7.48
CA ILE A 305 -18.68 23.69 8.85
C ILE A 305 -19.91 23.06 9.53
N GLU A 306 -21.11 23.57 9.27
CA GLU A 306 -22.35 22.98 9.78
C GLU A 306 -22.59 21.58 9.21
N SER A 307 -22.38 21.39 7.89
CA SER A 307 -22.48 20.07 7.27
C SER A 307 -21.49 19.07 7.86
N LEU A 308 -20.26 19.50 8.18
CA LEU A 308 -19.28 18.66 8.87
C LEU A 308 -19.72 18.29 10.29
N ASN A 309 -20.20 19.27 11.07
CA ASN A 309 -20.71 19.04 12.42
C ASN A 309 -21.82 18.01 12.46
N ASN A 310 -22.76 18.07 11.49
CA ASN A 310 -23.84 17.11 11.37
C ASN A 310 -23.37 15.68 11.05
N GLN A 311 -22.16 15.54 10.51
CA GLN A 311 -21.60 14.26 10.08
C GLN A 311 -20.66 13.63 11.09
N PHE A 312 -19.97 14.44 11.91
CA PHE A 312 -19.06 13.93 12.94
C PHE A 312 -19.62 12.84 13.86
N PRO A 313 -20.90 12.89 14.31
CA PRO A 313 -21.48 11.80 15.10
C PRO A 313 -21.52 10.45 14.37
N LYS A 314 -21.62 10.47 13.03
CA LYS A 314 -21.67 9.25 12.18
C LYS A 314 -20.28 8.74 11.81
N LEU A 315 -19.27 9.61 11.83
CA LEU A 315 -17.88 9.29 11.52
C LEU A 315 -17.17 8.58 12.69
N THR A 316 -17.66 7.39 13.02
CA THR A 316 -17.28 6.67 14.24
C THR A 316 -15.85 6.14 14.28
N LYS A 317 -15.09 6.22 13.19
CA LYS A 317 -13.67 5.82 13.14
C LYS A 317 -12.71 6.99 12.93
N LEU A 318 -13.24 8.20 12.75
CA LEU A 318 -12.41 9.37 12.48
C LEU A 318 -11.55 9.68 13.71
N TRP A 319 -10.23 9.76 13.50
CA TRP A 319 -9.23 10.09 14.53
C TRP A 319 -8.29 11.22 14.10
N SER A 320 -8.32 11.63 12.83
CA SER A 320 -7.59 12.82 12.34
C SER A 320 -8.45 13.65 11.39
N LEU A 321 -8.45 14.96 11.63
CA LEU A 321 -9.08 15.96 10.76
C LEU A 321 -8.08 17.06 10.42
N ALA A 322 -7.91 17.32 9.13
CA ALA A 322 -7.23 18.51 8.64
C ALA A 322 -8.20 19.33 7.80
N LEU A 323 -8.43 20.57 8.20
CA LEU A 323 -9.23 21.54 7.47
C LEU A 323 -8.28 22.51 6.76
N TYR A 324 -8.36 22.57 5.44
CA TYR A 324 -7.76 23.66 4.68
C TYR A 324 -8.87 24.70 4.43
N MET A 325 -8.80 25.81 5.15
CA MET A 325 -9.81 26.84 5.09
C MET A 325 -9.41 27.88 4.07
N ASP A 326 -10.22 27.95 3.04
CA ASP A 326 -10.16 29.02 2.08
C ASP A 326 -11.04 30.15 2.54
N PHE A 327 -10.38 31.26 2.83
CA PHE A 327 -11.02 32.53 3.12
C PHE A 327 -10.94 33.46 1.91
N ILE A 328 -10.58 32.90 0.76
CA ILE A 328 -10.52 33.59 -0.51
C ILE A 328 -11.94 33.62 -1.04
N GLU A 329 -12.58 34.76 -0.93
CA GLU A 329 -13.53 35.18 -1.95
C GLU A 329 -12.85 36.30 -2.73
N ASP A 330 -12.81 36.09 -4.04
CA ASP A 330 -12.70 37.07 -5.12
C ASP A 330 -12.21 38.46 -4.73
N ILE A 331 -10.99 38.77 -5.17
CA ILE A 331 -10.55 40.02 -5.83
C ILE A 331 -11.46 41.24 -5.60
N ASP A 332 -11.69 41.53 -4.33
CA ASP A 332 -11.93 42.84 -3.77
C ASP A 332 -11.53 42.69 -2.30
N LEU A 333 -10.28 43.09 -2.02
CA LEU A 333 -9.62 43.15 -0.70
C LEU A 333 -10.46 43.83 0.42
N TYR A 334 -11.66 44.32 0.10
CA TYR A 334 -12.61 44.95 1.00
C TYR A 334 -13.69 44.01 1.58
N HIS A 335 -13.84 42.77 1.09
CA HIS A 335 -14.92 41.88 1.53
C HIS A 335 -14.52 40.68 2.41
N MET A 336 -13.23 40.45 2.71
CA MET A 336 -12.83 39.37 3.63
C MET A 336 -13.35 39.55 5.09
N ASN A 337 -13.87 40.74 5.43
CA ASN A 337 -14.51 41.03 6.71
C ASN A 337 -16.03 40.77 6.74
N THR A 338 -16.62 40.12 5.73
CA THR A 338 -18.08 39.89 5.70
C THR A 338 -18.53 38.77 6.63
N VAL A 339 -17.71 37.73 6.83
CA VAL A 339 -18.01 36.67 7.78
C VAL A 339 -17.41 37.01 9.14
N ASP A 340 -18.25 37.43 10.07
CA ASP A 340 -17.85 37.61 11.47
C ASP A 340 -17.44 36.25 12.05
N PRO A 341 -16.19 36.07 12.52
CA PRO A 341 -15.72 34.81 13.12
C PRO A 341 -16.64 34.30 14.23
N SER A 342 -17.34 35.17 14.95
CA SER A 342 -18.27 34.80 16.01
C SER A 342 -19.47 33.96 15.52
N THR A 343 -19.84 34.13 14.25
CA THR A 343 -20.97 33.46 13.60
C THR A 343 -20.65 32.04 13.16
N LEU A 344 -19.37 31.69 13.06
CA LEU A 344 -18.97 30.33 12.69
C LEU A 344 -19.37 29.33 13.79
N PRO A 345 -19.95 28.18 13.42
CA PRO A 345 -20.23 27.14 14.39
C PRO A 345 -18.92 26.52 14.91
N VAL A 346 -18.86 26.24 16.21
CA VAL A 346 -17.73 25.51 16.81
C VAL A 346 -17.70 24.08 16.26
N LEU A 347 -16.51 23.49 16.08
CA LEU A 347 -16.39 22.10 15.65
C LEU A 347 -16.87 21.14 16.75
N GLN A 348 -18.01 20.50 16.53
CA GLN A 348 -18.68 19.62 17.48
C GLN A 348 -18.13 18.18 17.43
N PHE A 349 -16.82 18.03 17.59
CA PHE A 349 -16.19 16.71 17.70
C PHE A 349 -15.96 16.36 19.18
N LYS A 350 -16.38 15.18 19.64
CA LYS A 350 -16.26 14.79 21.06
C LYS A 350 -15.49 13.48 21.20
N ARG A 351 -14.18 13.50 20.91
CA ARG A 351 -13.31 12.31 21.05
C ARG A 351 -11.98 12.64 21.72
N LYS A 352 -11.50 11.71 22.56
CA LYS A 352 -10.33 11.88 23.44
C LYS A 352 -8.97 11.84 22.73
N GLN A 353 -8.87 11.28 21.53
CA GLN A 353 -7.62 11.16 20.76
C GLN A 353 -7.90 11.64 19.34
N PHE A 354 -7.79 12.94 19.12
CA PHE A 354 -8.15 13.58 17.86
C PHE A 354 -7.15 14.67 17.52
N GLY A 355 -6.48 14.51 16.37
CA GLY A 355 -5.64 15.56 15.81
C GLY A 355 -6.49 16.48 14.94
N ILE A 356 -6.59 17.75 15.32
CA ILE A 356 -7.16 18.81 14.47
C ILE A 356 -6.00 19.64 13.91
N ARG A 357 -5.96 19.76 12.59
CA ARG A 357 -5.10 20.72 11.91
C ARG A 357 -5.97 21.69 11.13
N ILE A 358 -5.80 22.99 11.36
CA ILE A 358 -6.46 24.03 10.56
C ILE A 358 -5.36 24.79 9.82
N CYS A 359 -5.38 24.67 8.50
CA CYS A 359 -4.51 25.40 7.59
C CYS A 359 -5.32 26.55 6.97
N ALA A 360 -4.71 27.72 6.81
CA ALA A 360 -5.35 28.88 6.20
C ALA A 360 -4.31 29.68 5.39
N CYS A 361 -4.75 30.31 4.30
CA CYS A 361 -3.93 31.27 3.55
C CYS A 361 -3.84 32.59 4.31
N ILE A 362 -2.62 32.98 4.71
CA ILE A 362 -2.39 34.17 5.53
C ILE A 362 -1.80 35.30 4.68
N SER A 363 -2.43 36.48 4.74
CA SER A 363 -1.85 37.76 4.37
C SER A 363 -1.62 38.59 5.64
N THR A 364 -0.85 39.68 5.56
CA THR A 364 -0.65 40.57 6.72
C THR A 364 -1.95 41.13 7.28
N ASP A 365 -2.95 41.30 6.41
CA ASP A 365 -4.16 42.05 6.73
C ASP A 365 -5.27 41.16 7.33
N ASN A 366 -5.14 39.82 7.23
CA ASN A 366 -6.16 38.87 7.68
C ASN A 366 -5.74 38.02 8.89
N ILE A 367 -4.52 38.20 9.43
CA ILE A 367 -3.98 37.38 10.54
C ILE A 367 -4.93 37.37 11.74
N ALA A 368 -5.34 38.55 12.21
CA ALA A 368 -6.18 38.69 13.40
C ALA A 368 -7.53 37.97 13.22
N TRP A 369 -8.10 38.08 12.02
CA TRP A 369 -9.35 37.43 11.66
C TRP A 369 -9.19 35.90 11.59
N ILE A 370 -8.13 35.38 10.95
CA ILE A 370 -7.84 33.93 10.88
C ILE A 370 -7.64 33.36 12.28
N VAL A 371 -6.90 34.06 13.14
CA VAL A 371 -6.71 33.64 14.55
C VAL A 371 -8.06 33.58 15.28
N ALA A 372 -8.95 34.55 15.05
CA ALA A 372 -10.29 34.55 15.64
C ALA A 372 -11.13 33.37 15.14
N VAL A 373 -11.10 33.05 13.84
CA VAL A 373 -11.77 31.88 13.26
C VAL A 373 -11.25 30.59 13.85
N ILE A 374 -9.93 30.41 13.91
CA ILE A 374 -9.34 29.19 14.49
C ILE A 374 -9.76 29.05 15.95
N LYS A 375 -9.65 30.12 16.75
CA LYS A 375 -10.11 30.12 18.15
C LYS A 375 -11.59 29.78 18.29
N ARG A 376 -12.44 30.27 17.38
CA ARG A 376 -13.86 29.93 17.37
C ARG A 376 -14.08 28.45 17.08
N LEU A 377 -13.49 27.94 16.00
CA LEU A 377 -13.66 26.55 15.56
C LEU A 377 -13.16 25.55 16.61
N THR A 378 -12.07 25.88 17.31
CA THR A 378 -11.44 25.02 18.31
C THR A 378 -11.85 25.33 19.74
N GLN A 379 -12.87 26.17 19.98
CA GLN A 379 -13.26 26.63 21.31
C GLN A 379 -13.51 25.51 22.34
N GLU A 380 -14.01 24.35 21.90
CA GLU A 380 -14.28 23.18 22.75
C GLU A 380 -13.11 22.18 22.83
N HIS A 381 -12.01 22.44 22.13
CA HIS A 381 -10.87 21.54 22.00
C HIS A 381 -9.63 22.15 22.62
N GLN A 382 -8.93 21.38 23.46
CA GLN A 382 -7.55 21.72 23.84
C GLN A 382 -6.68 21.55 22.60
N CYS A 383 -6.52 22.62 21.82
CA CYS A 383 -5.65 22.64 20.65
C CYS A 383 -4.21 22.80 21.14
N ASP A 384 -3.51 21.67 21.32
CA ASP A 384 -2.15 21.68 21.89
C ASP A 384 -1.11 22.33 20.96
N THR A 385 -1.39 22.40 19.66
CA THR A 385 -0.46 22.98 18.67
C THR A 385 -1.19 23.74 17.57
N LEU A 386 -0.81 25.02 17.38
CA LEU A 386 -1.15 25.84 16.23
C LEU A 386 0.10 25.95 15.35
N GLU A 387 0.12 25.28 14.20
CA GLU A 387 1.23 25.36 13.24
C GLU A 387 0.86 26.33 12.11
N PHE A 388 1.57 27.46 12.05
CA PHE A 388 1.44 28.41 10.95
C PHE A 388 2.39 28.02 9.83
N TYR A 389 1.85 27.57 8.70
CA TYR A 389 2.63 27.34 7.49
C TYR A 389 2.58 28.59 6.62
N LYS A 390 3.71 29.30 6.51
CA LYS A 390 3.88 30.33 5.50
C LYS A 390 4.16 29.63 4.17
N THR A 391 3.11 29.39 3.38
CA THR A 391 3.31 29.06 1.97
C THR A 391 3.83 30.31 1.29
N HIS A 392 5.11 30.29 0.90
CA HIS A 392 5.62 31.24 -0.07
C HIS A 392 4.86 30.99 -1.37
N LEU A 393 3.77 31.73 -1.59
CA LEU A 393 3.28 32.00 -2.93
C LEU A 393 4.42 32.76 -3.60
N ASN A 394 5.23 32.03 -4.39
CA ASN A 394 6.16 32.67 -5.30
C ASN A 394 5.32 33.47 -6.30
N THR A 395 5.12 34.75 -6.02
CA THR A 395 4.66 35.75 -6.98
C THR A 395 5.67 35.93 -8.08
#